data_AF-A0A2A2H9U0-F1
#
_entry.id   AF-A0A2A2H9U0-F1
#
_cell.length_a   1.000
_cell.length_b   1.000
_cell.length_c   1.000
_cell.angle_alpha   90.00
_cell.angle_beta   90.00
_cell.angle_gamma   90.00
#
_symmetry.space_group_name_H-M   'P 1'
#
loop_
_entity.id
_entity.type
_entity.pdbx_description
1 polymer ?
#
loop_
_entity_poly.entity_id
_entity_poly.type
_entity_poly.pdbx_seq_one_letter_code
_entity_poly.pdbx_strand_id
1 'polypeptide(L)'
;MFIKVRRDTIIILTLAFLLIVSGRVMSYMAFAESPATDQGIPISGVMIKGNNLVPTDSIRANIYASGLRPGSYINGSTLITDKRELPLNEAISNAQQFATLTTIPGTRLTPIVAADVKVDSTTGSVTVTVVEDWSQVVVNTTSSTTSSYTTG
;
A
#
# COMPACT_ATOMS: atom_id res chain seq x y z
N MET A 1 36.66 -17.20 -49.26
CA MET A 1 35.66 -17.56 -50.28
C MET A 1 34.72 -16.37 -50.43
N PHE A 2 34.99 -15.48 -51.40
CA PHE A 2 34.14 -14.31 -51.63
C PHE A 2 32.94 -14.73 -52.45
N ILE A 3 31.78 -14.74 -51.82
CA ILE A 3 30.50 -15.00 -52.47
C ILE A 3 30.23 -13.83 -53.44
N LYS A 4 30.31 -14.09 -54.75
CA LYS A 4 29.95 -13.13 -55.81
C LYS A 4 28.42 -13.05 -55.89
N VAL A 5 27.84 -12.10 -55.16
CA VAL A 5 26.39 -11.83 -55.18
C VAL A 5 26.10 -10.70 -56.17
N ARG A 6 24.99 -10.80 -56.91
CA ARG A 6 24.50 -9.73 -57.78
C ARG A 6 24.03 -8.53 -56.93
N ARG A 7 24.26 -7.31 -57.43
CA ARG A 7 23.94 -6.06 -56.71
C ARG A 7 22.47 -6.00 -56.26
N ASP A 8 21.53 -6.44 -57.08
CA ASP A 8 20.10 -6.47 -56.73
C ASP A 8 19.80 -7.43 -55.56
N THR A 9 20.51 -8.56 -55.51
CA THR A 9 20.38 -9.52 -54.41
C THR A 9 21.02 -9.00 -53.13
N ILE A 10 22.03 -8.13 -53.21
CA ILE A 10 22.57 -7.43 -52.01
C ILE A 10 21.56 -6.41 -51.49
N ILE A 11 20.92 -5.65 -52.38
CA ILE A 11 19.92 -4.63 -52.00
C ILE A 11 18.75 -5.27 -51.26
N ILE A 12 18.21 -6.38 -51.76
CA ILE A 12 17.06 -7.04 -51.10
C ILE A 12 17.44 -7.62 -49.73
N LEU A 13 18.65 -8.17 -49.59
CA LEU A 13 19.14 -8.74 -48.33
C LEU A 13 19.38 -7.66 -47.28
N THR A 14 19.92 -6.50 -47.70
CA THR A 14 20.15 -5.36 -46.83
C THR A 14 18.82 -4.74 -46.37
N LEU A 15 17.84 -4.63 -47.26
CA LEU A 15 16.50 -4.14 -46.93
C LEU A 15 15.79 -5.07 -45.94
N ALA A 16 15.84 -6.38 -46.16
CA ALA A 16 15.26 -7.38 -45.27
C ALA A 16 15.91 -7.34 -43.87
N PHE A 17 17.22 -7.20 -43.81
CA PHE A 17 17.95 -7.03 -42.55
C PHE A 17 17.48 -5.78 -41.80
N LEU A 18 17.35 -4.65 -42.49
CA LEU A 18 16.92 -3.37 -41.89
C LEU A 18 15.49 -3.46 -41.33
N LEU A 19 14.58 -4.15 -42.03
CA LEU A 19 13.21 -4.40 -41.57
C LEU A 19 13.15 -5.30 -40.33
N ILE A 20 14.00 -6.32 -40.26
CA ILE A 20 14.06 -7.21 -39.09
C ILE A 20 14.62 -6.46 -37.87
N VAL A 21 15.67 -5.65 -38.07
CA VAL A 21 16.27 -4.85 -37.00
C VAL A 21 15.31 -3.79 -36.49
N SER A 22 14.58 -3.07 -37.35
CA SER A 22 13.63 -2.05 -36.93
C SER A 22 12.48 -2.63 -36.08
N GLY A 23 11.94 -3.79 -36.46
CA GLY A 23 10.90 -4.47 -35.69
C GLY A 23 11.38 -4.92 -34.30
N ARG A 24 12.64 -5.38 -34.19
CA ARG A 24 13.25 -5.74 -32.91
C ARG A 24 13.54 -4.51 -32.06
N VAL A 25 14.08 -3.45 -32.64
CA VAL A 25 14.34 -2.17 -31.95
C VAL A 25 13.04 -1.56 -31.41
N MET A 26 11.95 -1.58 -32.20
CA MET A 26 10.64 -1.10 -31.75
C MET A 26 10.14 -1.89 -30.54
N SER A 27 10.35 -3.21 -30.53
CA SER A 27 9.96 -4.07 -29.41
C SER A 27 10.78 -3.77 -28.14
N TYR A 28 12.08 -3.49 -28.29
CA TYR A 28 12.94 -3.08 -27.17
C TYR A 28 12.61 -1.67 -26.65
N MET A 29 12.31 -0.73 -27.55
CA MET A 29 11.86 0.61 -27.18
C MET A 29 10.52 0.56 -26.47
N ALA A 30 9.56 -0.23 -26.95
CA ALA A 30 8.28 -0.43 -26.26
C ALA A 30 8.43 -1.07 -24.88
N PHE A 31 9.46 -1.89 -24.67
CA PHE A 31 9.78 -2.46 -23.35
C PHE A 31 10.46 -1.44 -22.43
N ALA A 32 11.32 -0.56 -22.96
CA ALA A 32 11.94 0.53 -22.22
C ALA A 32 10.96 1.68 -21.91
N GLU A 33 9.98 1.90 -22.79
CA GLU A 33 8.87 2.84 -22.63
C GLU A 33 7.69 2.23 -21.85
N SER A 34 7.81 0.96 -21.43
CA SER A 34 6.94 0.46 -20.36
C SER A 34 7.09 1.43 -19.19
N PRO A 35 5.98 1.99 -18.67
CA PRO A 35 6.06 3.03 -17.67
C PRO A 35 6.67 2.43 -16.40
N ALA A 36 8.00 2.49 -16.29
CA ALA A 36 8.64 2.71 -15.02
C ALA A 36 7.94 3.97 -14.49
N THR A 37 7.12 3.78 -13.47
CA THR A 37 6.32 4.84 -12.90
C THR A 37 7.26 5.97 -12.45
N ASP A 38 7.38 7.01 -13.28
CA ASP A 38 8.06 8.27 -12.95
C ASP A 38 7.45 8.93 -11.69
N GLN A 39 6.29 8.39 -11.27
CA GLN A 39 5.51 8.73 -10.10
C GLN A 39 5.86 7.85 -8.88
N GLY A 40 6.99 7.16 -8.84
CA GLY A 40 7.40 6.37 -7.67
C GLY A 40 6.63 5.06 -7.48
N ILE A 41 6.81 4.43 -6.31
CA ILE A 41 6.30 3.09 -6.02
C ILE A 41 4.92 3.22 -5.36
N PRO A 42 3.83 2.77 -6.01
CA PRO A 42 2.49 2.93 -5.48
C PRO A 42 2.27 2.07 -4.25
N ILE A 43 1.52 2.59 -3.27
CA ILE A 43 1.07 1.80 -2.13
C ILE A 43 0.08 0.74 -2.64
N SER A 44 0.49 -0.53 -2.61
CA SER A 44 -0.31 -1.67 -3.09
C SER A 44 -1.46 -1.98 -2.13
N GLY A 45 -1.26 -1.75 -0.83
CA GLY A 45 -2.28 -1.95 0.19
C GLY A 45 -1.70 -2.10 1.59
N VAL A 46 -2.59 -2.24 2.57
CA VAL A 46 -2.25 -2.38 3.98
C VAL A 46 -2.70 -3.75 4.48
N MET A 47 -1.73 -4.57 4.87
CA MET A 47 -1.91 -5.87 5.50
C MET A 47 -1.87 -5.72 7.01
N ILE A 48 -2.91 -6.20 7.70
CA ILE A 48 -3.04 -6.06 9.16
C ILE A 48 -2.89 -7.45 9.79
N LYS A 49 -2.11 -7.51 10.87
CA LYS A 49 -1.83 -8.74 11.64
C LYS A 49 -1.94 -8.47 13.13
N GLY A 50 -2.31 -9.50 13.90
CA GLY A 50 -2.36 -9.41 15.37
C GLY A 50 -3.66 -8.85 15.95
N ASN A 51 -4.65 -8.53 15.10
CA ASN A 51 -5.98 -8.16 15.58
C ASN A 51 -6.76 -9.40 16.05
N ASN A 52 -7.58 -9.24 17.08
CA ASN A 52 -8.46 -10.29 17.59
C ASN A 52 -9.93 -9.86 17.49
N LEU A 53 -10.34 -8.84 18.26
CA LEU A 53 -11.73 -8.37 18.25
C LEU A 53 -11.94 -7.10 17.42
N VAL A 54 -10.90 -6.27 17.26
CA VAL A 54 -11.02 -5.06 16.42
C VAL A 54 -11.06 -5.48 14.95
N PRO A 55 -12.07 -5.07 14.17
CA PRO A 55 -12.14 -5.39 12.76
C PRO A 55 -10.96 -4.78 12.00
N THR A 56 -10.34 -5.58 11.12
CA THR A 56 -9.24 -5.10 10.27
C THR A 56 -9.67 -3.93 9.39
N ASP A 57 -10.93 -3.84 9.00
CA ASP A 57 -11.44 -2.71 8.20
C ASP A 57 -11.39 -1.38 8.96
N SER A 58 -11.66 -1.38 10.27
CA SER A 58 -11.59 -0.18 11.10
C SER A 58 -10.14 0.30 11.27
N ILE A 59 -9.23 -0.65 11.51
CA ILE A 59 -7.79 -0.38 11.61
C ILE A 59 -7.28 0.17 10.26
N ARG A 60 -7.69 -0.45 9.15
CA ARG A 60 -7.31 -0.04 7.80
C ARG A 60 -7.78 1.37 7.49
N ALA A 61 -9.02 1.70 7.84
CA ALA A 61 -9.57 3.04 7.62
C ALA A 61 -8.77 4.13 8.35
N ASN A 62 -8.35 3.87 9.58
CA ASN A 62 -7.52 4.81 10.34
C ASN A 62 -6.10 4.93 9.77
N ILE A 63 -5.49 3.81 9.35
CA ILE A 63 -4.18 3.85 8.67
C ILE A 63 -4.29 4.63 7.35
N TYR A 64 -5.39 4.48 6.60
CA TYR A 64 -5.60 5.26 5.38
C TYR A 64 -5.73 6.76 5.64
N ALA A 65 -6.19 7.16 6.83
CA ALA A 65 -6.23 8.56 7.24
C ALA A 65 -4.82 9.17 7.47
N SER A 66 -3.81 8.34 7.78
CA SER A 66 -2.42 8.78 7.87
C SER A 66 -1.78 9.08 6.50
N GLY A 67 -2.40 8.61 5.41
CA GLY A 67 -1.92 8.78 4.05
C GLY A 67 -1.36 7.51 3.41
N LEU A 68 -1.14 6.44 4.18
CA LEU A 68 -0.72 5.13 3.66
C LEU A 68 -1.91 4.38 3.07
N ARG A 69 -2.39 4.84 1.90
CA ARG A 69 -3.55 4.26 1.21
C ARG A 69 -3.29 3.98 -0.27
N PRO A 70 -4.08 3.09 -0.90
CA PRO A 70 -4.08 2.95 -2.35
C PRO A 70 -4.28 4.31 -3.03
N GLY A 71 -3.45 4.58 -4.05
CA GLY A 71 -3.40 5.87 -4.75
C GLY A 71 -2.33 6.85 -4.24
N SER A 72 -1.74 6.59 -3.06
CA SER A 72 -0.52 7.28 -2.63
C SER A 72 0.71 6.54 -3.15
N TYR A 73 1.83 7.25 -3.32
CA TYR A 73 3.06 6.71 -3.86
C TYR A 73 4.28 7.13 -3.04
N ILE A 74 5.26 6.23 -2.98
CA ILE A 74 6.52 6.43 -2.29
C ILE A 74 7.54 6.87 -3.33
N ASN A 75 8.07 8.08 -3.17
CA ASN A 75 9.19 8.58 -3.95
C ASN A 75 10.42 8.69 -3.04
N GLY A 76 11.26 7.66 -3.07
CA GLY A 76 12.44 7.55 -2.21
C GLY A 76 12.08 7.56 -0.72
N SER A 77 12.37 8.66 -0.03
CA SER A 77 12.09 8.85 1.41
C SER A 77 10.81 9.61 1.70
N THR A 78 10.02 9.95 0.68
CA THR A 78 8.83 10.79 0.81
C THR A 78 7.58 10.03 0.35
N LEU A 79 6.54 10.08 1.17
CA LEU A 79 5.20 9.65 0.80
C LEU A 79 4.46 10.83 0.18
N ILE A 80 4.01 10.67 -1.06
CA ILE A 80 3.21 11.67 -1.76
C ILE A 80 1.76 11.19 -1.80
N THR A 81 0.88 12.07 -1.32
CA THR A 81 -0.57 11.86 -1.29
C THR A 81 -1.26 12.99 -2.05
N ASP A 82 -2.54 12.81 -2.39
CA ASP A 82 -3.33 13.81 -3.13
C ASP A 82 -3.38 15.21 -2.46
N LYS A 83 -3.11 15.28 -1.15
CA LYS A 83 -3.27 16.51 -0.36
C LYS A 83 -1.96 17.07 0.18
N ARG A 84 -0.91 16.26 0.30
CA ARG A 84 0.34 16.62 0.98
C ARG A 84 1.45 15.61 0.71
N GLU A 85 2.67 16.08 0.86
CA GLU A 85 3.90 15.29 0.86
C GLU A 85 4.41 15.20 2.30
N LEU A 86 4.73 13.98 2.75
CA LEU A 86 5.29 13.76 4.09
C LEU A 86 6.53 12.87 4.01
N PRO A 87 7.52 13.04 4.88
CA PRO A 87 8.59 12.06 5.05
C PRO A 87 8.01 10.68 5.41
N LEU A 88 8.57 9.62 4.85
CA LEU A 88 8.07 8.26 5.07
C LEU A 88 8.12 7.86 6.55
N ASN A 89 9.17 8.29 7.27
CA ASN A 89 9.30 8.04 8.71
C ASN A 89 8.14 8.70 9.51
N GLU A 90 7.78 9.93 9.14
CA GLU A 90 6.66 10.63 9.78
C GLU A 90 5.33 9.95 9.43
N ALA A 91 5.15 9.54 8.18
CA ALA A 91 3.97 8.79 7.75
C ALA A 91 3.81 7.46 8.52
N ILE A 92 4.92 6.74 8.77
CA ILE A 92 4.95 5.51 9.57
C ILE A 92 4.58 5.80 11.02
N SER A 93 5.20 6.80 11.66
CA SER A 93 4.89 7.19 13.04
C SER A 93 3.43 7.62 13.19
N ASN A 94 2.92 8.41 12.25
CA ASN A 94 1.51 8.81 12.23
C ASN A 94 0.61 7.58 12.07
N ALA A 95 0.93 6.67 11.15
CA ALA A 95 0.15 5.44 10.97
C ALA A 95 0.09 4.59 12.24
N GLN A 96 1.19 4.49 13.00
CA GLN A 96 1.21 3.80 14.30
C GLN A 96 0.24 4.46 15.30
N GLN A 97 0.26 5.79 15.40
CA GLN A 97 -0.66 6.53 16.28
C GLN A 97 -2.13 6.37 15.85
N PHE A 98 -2.41 6.47 14.55
CA PHE A 98 -3.76 6.26 14.01
C PHE A 98 -4.25 4.84 14.26
N ALA A 99 -3.37 3.83 14.19
CA ALA A 99 -3.71 2.46 14.52
C ALA A 99 -4.10 2.32 16.01
N THR A 100 -3.36 2.93 16.95
CA THR A 100 -3.69 2.90 18.39
C THR A 100 -5.02 3.59 18.73
N LEU A 101 -5.41 4.59 17.94
CA LEU A 101 -6.67 5.31 18.12
C LEU A 101 -7.90 4.56 17.55
N THR A 102 -7.72 3.35 17.01
CA THR A 102 -8.83 2.60 16.44
C THR A 102 -9.79 2.13 17.52
N THR A 103 -11.05 2.52 17.36
CA THR A 103 -12.15 2.07 18.20
C THR A 103 -12.85 0.85 17.61
N ILE A 104 -13.43 0.02 18.47
CA ILE A 104 -14.37 -1.02 18.03
C ILE A 104 -15.65 -0.33 17.53
N PRO A 105 -16.16 -0.67 16.33
CA PRO A 105 -17.40 -0.11 15.81
C PRO A 105 -18.55 -0.20 16.82
N GLY A 106 -19.27 0.91 16.99
CA GLY A 106 -20.37 0.99 17.96
C GLY A 106 -19.95 1.22 19.42
N THR A 107 -18.65 1.36 19.70
CA THR A 107 -18.14 1.67 21.05
C THR A 107 -17.14 2.83 21.03
N ARG A 108 -16.71 3.27 22.21
CA ARG A 108 -15.63 4.24 22.39
C ARG A 108 -14.32 3.59 22.88
N LEU A 109 -14.23 2.27 22.84
CA LEU A 109 -13.12 1.51 23.40
C LEU A 109 -11.98 1.43 22.38
N THR A 110 -10.78 1.80 22.82
CA THR A 110 -9.52 1.72 22.04
C THR A 110 -8.59 0.67 22.66
N PRO A 111 -8.75 -0.61 22.31
CA PRO A 111 -8.01 -1.71 22.94
C PRO A 111 -6.59 -1.90 22.38
N ILE A 112 -6.19 -1.13 21.37
CA ILE A 112 -4.86 -1.26 20.73
C ILE A 112 -3.86 -0.44 21.52
N VAL A 113 -2.91 -1.10 22.18
CA VAL A 113 -1.88 -0.45 23.00
C VAL A 113 -0.64 -0.11 22.17
N ALA A 114 -0.29 -0.96 21.21
CA ALA A 114 0.85 -0.73 20.34
C ALA A 114 0.56 -1.18 18.92
N ALA A 115 1.16 -0.48 17.96
CA ALA A 115 1.15 -0.85 16.56
C ALA A 115 2.56 -0.66 15.98
N ASP A 116 3.03 -1.65 15.23
CA ASP A 116 4.24 -1.58 14.42
C ASP A 116 3.86 -1.52 12.95
N VAL A 117 4.46 -0.60 12.20
CA VAL A 117 4.13 -0.34 10.80
C VAL A 117 5.42 -0.44 10.00
N LYS A 118 5.46 -1.38 9.06
CA LYS A 118 6.58 -1.60 8.15
C LYS A 118 6.14 -1.35 6.74
N VAL A 119 6.90 -0.51 6.03
CA VAL A 119 6.66 -0.19 4.62
C VAL A 119 7.80 -0.78 3.82
N ASP A 120 7.46 -1.66 2.88
CA ASP A 120 8.40 -2.14 1.89
C ASP A 120 8.46 -1.13 0.74
N SER A 121 9.55 -0.38 0.66
CA SER A 121 9.77 0.62 -0.38
C SER A 121 9.96 0.02 -1.76
N THR A 122 10.19 -1.29 -1.91
CA THR A 122 10.36 -1.94 -3.22
C THR A 122 9.03 -2.43 -3.78
N THR A 123 8.15 -2.97 -2.93
CA THR A 123 6.85 -3.52 -3.36
C THR A 123 5.68 -2.58 -3.10
N GLY A 124 5.87 -1.52 -2.30
CA GLY A 124 4.78 -0.63 -1.87
C GLY A 124 3.80 -1.29 -0.89
N SER A 125 4.19 -2.43 -0.30
CA SER A 125 3.36 -3.15 0.66
C SER A 125 3.53 -2.60 2.06
N VAL A 126 2.43 -2.30 2.74
CA VAL A 126 2.43 -1.85 4.14
C VAL A 126 1.96 -2.98 5.03
N THR A 127 2.80 -3.40 5.98
CA THR A 127 2.45 -4.40 7.00
C THR A 127 2.28 -3.70 8.33
N VAL A 128 1.10 -3.85 8.94
CA VAL A 128 0.80 -3.32 10.27
C VAL A 128 0.55 -4.48 11.22
N THR A 129 1.37 -4.54 12.26
CA THR A 129 1.24 -5.52 13.35
C THR A 129 0.68 -4.79 14.56
N VAL A 130 -0.45 -5.27 15.05
CA VAL A 130 -1.20 -4.64 16.13
C VAL A 130 -1.11 -5.52 17.37
N VAL A 131 -0.95 -4.91 18.53
CA VAL A 131 -1.05 -5.56 19.84
C VAL A 131 -2.25 -5.00 20.56
N GLU A 132 -3.26 -5.86 20.75
CA GLU A 132 -4.44 -5.55 21.54
C GLU A 132 -4.22 -5.94 23.01
N ASP A 133 -4.59 -5.06 23.94
CA ASP A 133 -4.65 -5.34 25.37
C ASP A 133 -6.04 -4.95 25.91
N TRP A 134 -6.75 -5.96 26.39
CA TRP A 134 -8.12 -5.85 26.89
C TRP A 134 -8.18 -5.63 28.40
N SER A 135 -7.05 -5.76 29.10
CA SER A 135 -6.99 -5.61 30.55
C SER A 135 -7.17 -4.17 31.02
N GLN A 136 -6.89 -3.20 30.14
CA GLN A 136 -6.98 -1.76 30.43
C GLN A 136 -8.31 -1.13 30.01
N VAL A 137 -9.23 -1.93 29.46
CA VAL A 137 -10.52 -1.45 28.97
C VAL A 137 -11.46 -1.24 30.15
N VAL A 138 -11.59 0.00 30.62
CA VAL A 138 -12.57 0.38 31.65
C VAL A 138 -13.97 0.34 31.03
N VAL A 139 -14.68 -0.77 31.24
CA VAL A 139 -16.11 -0.86 30.96
C VAL A 139 -16.83 -0.07 32.05
N ASN A 140 -17.17 1.19 31.78
CA ASN A 140 -18.13 1.91 32.62
C ASN A 140 -19.51 1.25 32.43
N THR A 141 -19.78 0.20 33.20
CA THR A 141 -21.11 -0.39 33.32
C THR A 141 -22.00 0.61 34.05
N THR A 142 -22.72 1.45 33.31
CA THR A 142 -23.88 2.16 33.87
C THR A 142 -25.04 1.16 33.97
N SER A 143 -24.90 0.17 34.87
CA SER A 143 -25.94 -0.82 35.15
C SER A 143 -26.62 -0.44 36.46
N SER A 144 -27.69 0.34 36.39
CA SER A 144 -28.62 0.51 37.50
C SER A 144 -30.01 0.88 37.00
N THR A 145 -30.73 -0.12 36.49
CA THR A 145 -32.20 -0.13 36.57
C THR A 145 -32.59 -1.40 37.30
N THR A 146 -32.64 -1.32 38.63
CA THR A 146 -33.26 -2.32 39.48
C THR A 146 -34.76 -2.32 39.20
N SER A 147 -35.24 -3.22 38.34
CA SER A 147 -36.67 -3.48 38.19
C SER A 147 -37.13 -4.34 39.37
N SER A 148 -37.62 -3.70 40.43
CA SER A 148 -38.37 -4.36 41.49
C SER A 148 -39.78 -4.69 40.98
N TYR A 149 -40.04 -5.97 40.72
CA TYR A 149 -41.40 -6.46 40.50
C TYR A 149 -42.10 -6.61 41.86
N THR A 150 -43.04 -5.71 42.15
CA THR A 150 -43.97 -5.86 43.27
C THR A 150 -45.18 -6.65 42.76
N THR A 151 -45.37 -7.87 43.26
CA THR A 151 -46.60 -8.65 43.03
C THR A 151 -47.68 -8.10 43.96
N GLY A 152 -48.81 -7.69 43.38
CA GLY A 152 -50.05 -7.35 44.07
C GLY A 152 -51.18 -8.28 43.62
#